data_AF-A0A1H5YXK9-F1
#
_entry.id   AF-A0A1H5YXK9-F1
#
_cell.length_a   1.000
_cell.length_b   1.000
_cell.length_c   1.000
_cell.angle_alpha   90.00
_cell.angle_beta   90.00
_cell.angle_gamma   90.00
#
_symmetry.space_group_name_H-M   'P 1'
#
loop_
_entity.id
_entity.type
_entity.pdbx_description
1 polymer ?
#
loop_
_entity_poly.entity_id
_entity_poly.type
_entity_poly.pdbx_seq_one_letter_code
_entity_poly.pdbx_strand_id
1 'polypeptide(L)'
;MWASSEWQSVYPTIVAVPTYPETILDDHDGYTTTEYVELTKRFIEYMSEEYAVDTEKIYGTGQSMGCMTTLILASEYPDLYAGCMFVDGQWDTELLSNLEGQTFVYFAAEDDTSAWSGAQDLMARYDADGVTYTYAQWDGTWSADELSSAAAELFSGEATGAYFISWKTGTIDAGTGNSPMGGGQMSPSEEGNISTTNSATDASSDINEDKPTMEMTGEKPEGMMGGNGGGAGGGASYHMASFDYAYNCIAVMEWLFQQ
;
A
#
# COMPACT_ATOMS: atom_id res chain seq x y z
N MET A 1 11.38 -5.48 4.53
CA MET A 1 11.80 -4.39 3.63
C MET A 1 12.28 -3.17 4.43
N TRP A 2 11.45 -2.48 5.23
CA TRP A 2 11.86 -1.30 6.03
C TRP A 2 13.07 -1.49 6.96
N ALA A 3 13.28 -2.70 7.47
CA ALA A 3 14.40 -3.06 8.34
C ALA A 3 15.61 -3.66 7.57
N SER A 4 15.57 -3.67 6.23
CA SER A 4 16.69 -4.20 5.44
C SER A 4 17.90 -3.28 5.54
N SER A 5 19.10 -3.83 5.29
CA SER A 5 20.34 -3.05 5.38
C SER A 5 20.39 -1.95 4.34
N GLU A 6 19.85 -2.20 3.16
CA GLU A 6 19.75 -1.26 2.04
C GLU A 6 18.89 -0.06 2.45
N TRP A 7 17.67 -0.30 2.94
CA TRP A 7 16.77 0.79 3.36
C TRP A 7 17.35 1.58 4.53
N GLN A 8 17.81 0.89 5.58
CA GLN A 8 18.34 1.52 6.79
C GLN A 8 19.64 2.30 6.56
N SER A 9 20.38 2.00 5.47
CA SER A 9 21.59 2.76 5.12
C SER A 9 21.28 4.18 4.62
N VAL A 10 20.07 4.40 4.10
CA VAL A 10 19.61 5.69 3.55
C VAL A 10 18.61 6.35 4.51
N TYR A 11 17.67 5.56 5.02
CA TYR A 11 16.60 6.00 5.92
C TYR A 11 16.65 5.22 7.24
N PRO A 12 17.58 5.54 8.16
CA PRO A 12 17.59 4.95 9.50
C PRO A 12 16.25 5.17 10.19
N THR A 13 15.55 4.09 10.55
CA THR A 13 14.20 4.18 11.12
C THR A 13 13.90 3.04 12.09
N ILE A 14 13.03 3.30 13.04
CA ILE A 14 12.47 2.27 13.92
C ILE A 14 11.28 1.63 13.21
N VAL A 15 11.30 0.31 13.09
CA VAL A 15 10.19 -0.45 12.48
C VAL A 15 9.40 -1.14 13.58
N ALA A 16 8.15 -0.73 13.75
CA ALA A 16 7.23 -1.32 14.71
C ALA A 16 6.20 -2.22 14.01
N VAL A 17 6.04 -3.44 14.51
CA VAL A 17 5.09 -4.42 13.97
C VAL A 17 4.26 -4.97 15.13
N PRO A 18 3.15 -4.30 15.51
CA PRO A 18 2.29 -4.80 16.58
C PRO A 18 1.63 -6.13 16.16
N THR A 19 1.34 -6.97 17.14
CA THR A 19 0.58 -8.21 16.95
C THR A 19 -0.56 -8.24 17.95
N TYR A 20 -1.75 -8.57 17.48
CA TYR A 20 -2.96 -8.57 18.27
C TYR A 20 -3.36 -9.99 18.66
N PRO A 21 -3.95 -10.20 19.85
CA PRO A 21 -4.38 -11.53 20.30
C PRO A 21 -5.69 -12.00 19.64
N GLU A 22 -6.37 -11.12 18.92
CA GLU A 22 -7.66 -11.36 18.27
C GLU A 22 -7.84 -10.49 17.02
N THR A 23 -8.89 -10.75 16.25
CA THR A 23 -9.35 -9.83 15.21
C THR A 23 -9.84 -8.54 15.85
N ILE A 24 -9.35 -7.40 15.40
CA ILE A 24 -9.55 -6.11 16.08
C ILE A 24 -10.61 -5.21 15.44
N LEU A 25 -11.18 -5.63 14.31
CA LEU A 25 -12.21 -4.91 13.58
C LEU A 25 -13.13 -5.86 12.81
N ASP A 26 -14.32 -5.37 12.47
CA ASP A 26 -15.30 -6.04 11.61
C ASP A 26 -15.86 -5.01 10.62
N ASP A 27 -15.65 -5.26 9.33
CA ASP A 27 -15.99 -4.41 8.19
C ASP A 27 -17.29 -4.83 7.49
N HIS A 28 -18.03 -5.82 8.02
CA HIS A 28 -19.25 -6.31 7.40
C HIS A 28 -20.50 -5.57 7.89
N ASP A 29 -20.83 -5.71 9.17
CA ASP A 29 -22.11 -5.27 9.74
C ASP A 29 -21.86 -4.27 10.89
N GLY A 30 -21.79 -2.99 10.54
CA GLY A 30 -21.76 -1.89 11.51
C GLY A 30 -20.38 -1.32 11.85
N TYR A 31 -19.33 -1.71 11.11
CA TYR A 31 -17.98 -1.11 11.18
C TYR A 31 -17.48 -0.94 12.61
N THR A 32 -17.21 -2.06 13.26
CA THR A 32 -16.87 -2.08 14.68
C THR A 32 -15.38 -2.31 14.90
N THR A 33 -14.86 -1.77 15.99
CA THR A 33 -13.48 -1.95 16.44
C THR A 33 -13.44 -2.47 17.87
N THR A 34 -12.34 -3.13 18.23
CA THR A 34 -12.01 -3.42 19.64
C THR A 34 -11.06 -2.35 20.18
N GLU A 35 -10.80 -2.38 21.50
CA GLU A 35 -9.87 -1.45 22.14
C GLU A 35 -8.43 -1.53 21.59
N TYR A 36 -8.10 -2.61 20.86
CA TYR A 36 -6.77 -2.81 20.28
C TYR A 36 -6.43 -1.83 19.15
N VAL A 37 -7.42 -1.24 18.47
CA VAL A 37 -7.18 -0.16 17.50
C VAL A 37 -6.60 1.06 18.23
N GLU A 38 -7.28 1.57 19.26
CA GLU A 38 -6.81 2.68 20.09
C GLU A 38 -5.48 2.35 20.81
N LEU A 39 -5.31 1.10 21.26
CA LEU A 39 -4.08 0.64 21.90
C LEU A 39 -2.87 0.77 20.96
N THR A 40 -3.07 0.66 19.64
CA THR A 40 -2.02 0.84 18.64
C THR A 40 -1.47 2.27 18.67
N LYS A 41 -2.35 3.28 18.74
CA LYS A 41 -1.94 4.68 18.92
C LYS A 41 -1.16 4.88 20.21
N ARG A 42 -1.63 4.30 21.32
CA ARG A 42 -0.94 4.39 22.62
C ARG A 42 0.42 3.68 22.61
N PHE A 43 0.54 2.60 21.84
CA PHE A 43 1.81 1.90 21.64
C PHE A 43 2.81 2.76 20.83
N ILE A 44 2.34 3.47 19.80
CA ILE A 44 3.16 4.43 19.04
C ILE A 44 3.64 5.56 19.95
N GLU A 45 2.77 6.13 20.78
CA GLU A 45 3.16 7.16 21.76
C GLU A 45 4.21 6.66 22.74
N TYR A 46 3.98 5.46 23.32
CA TYR A 46 4.94 4.82 24.21
C TYR A 46 6.32 4.65 23.56
N MET A 47 6.38 4.13 22.33
CA MET A 47 7.65 3.98 21.62
C MET A 47 8.29 5.33 21.31
N SER A 48 7.48 6.34 21.00
CA SER A 48 7.99 7.67 20.68
C SER A 48 8.67 8.30 21.88
N GLU A 49 8.10 8.13 23.07
CA GLU A 49 8.70 8.56 24.34
C GLU A 49 9.94 7.73 24.70
N GLU A 50 9.87 6.39 24.62
CA GLU A 50 10.94 5.49 25.08
C GLU A 50 12.19 5.54 24.20
N TYR A 51 12.01 5.69 22.88
CA TYR A 51 13.10 5.63 21.90
C TYR A 51 13.46 6.98 21.28
N ALA A 52 12.89 8.09 21.77
CA ALA A 52 13.08 9.45 21.26
C ALA A 52 12.84 9.54 19.74
N VAL A 53 11.70 9.00 19.30
CA VAL A 53 11.28 9.07 17.88
C VAL A 53 10.99 10.52 17.51
N ASP A 54 11.34 10.89 16.28
CA ASP A 54 10.89 12.15 15.67
C ASP A 54 9.38 12.03 15.37
N THR A 55 8.55 12.64 16.22
CA THR A 55 7.09 12.53 16.13
C THR A 55 6.51 13.21 14.89
N GLU A 56 7.27 14.09 14.24
CA GLU A 56 6.89 14.70 12.96
C GLU A 56 7.11 13.74 11.78
N LYS A 57 7.67 12.54 12.00
CA LYS A 57 8.04 11.57 10.97
C LYS A 57 7.63 10.15 11.33
N ILE A 58 6.38 10.01 11.78
CA ILE A 58 5.75 8.71 12.01
C ILE A 58 4.94 8.37 10.76
N TYR A 59 5.16 7.19 10.19
CA TYR A 59 4.47 6.73 8.98
C TYR A 59 3.61 5.50 9.28
N GLY A 60 2.38 5.51 8.76
CA GLY A 60 1.42 4.42 8.92
C GLY A 60 1.34 3.56 7.67
N THR A 61 1.33 2.24 7.81
CA THR A 61 1.07 1.37 6.65
C THR A 61 0.53 0.01 7.07
N GLY A 62 -0.27 -0.58 6.21
CA GLY A 62 -0.75 -1.95 6.35
C GLY A 62 -1.55 -2.39 5.14
N GLN A 63 -1.84 -3.69 5.09
CA GLN A 63 -2.69 -4.30 4.09
C GLN A 63 -3.93 -4.92 4.75
N SER A 64 -5.07 -4.95 4.05
CA SER A 64 -6.31 -5.54 4.56
C SER A 64 -6.72 -4.93 5.91
N MET A 65 -6.94 -5.75 6.94
CA MET A 65 -7.16 -5.31 8.32
C MET A 65 -6.14 -4.28 8.80
N GLY A 66 -4.86 -4.39 8.41
CA GLY A 66 -3.84 -3.39 8.75
C GLY A 66 -4.04 -2.05 8.03
N CYS A 67 -4.51 -2.10 6.78
CA CYS A 67 -4.91 -0.90 6.03
C CYS A 67 -6.09 -0.21 6.73
N MET A 68 -7.14 -0.98 7.08
CA MET A 68 -8.33 -0.46 7.77
C MET A 68 -7.99 0.16 9.13
N THR A 69 -7.16 -0.51 9.93
CA THR A 69 -6.67 0.03 11.20
C THR A 69 -5.92 1.35 10.98
N THR A 70 -5.07 1.44 9.94
CA THR A 70 -4.32 2.67 9.65
C THR A 70 -5.24 3.78 9.14
N LEU A 71 -6.25 3.47 8.33
CA LEU A 71 -7.29 4.43 7.88
C LEU A 71 -8.03 5.03 9.08
N ILE A 72 -8.50 4.16 9.99
CA ILE A 72 -9.20 4.58 11.22
C ILE A 72 -8.30 5.48 12.06
N LEU A 73 -7.07 5.06 12.32
CA LEU A 73 -6.12 5.84 13.13
C LEU A 73 -5.77 7.18 12.49
N ALA A 74 -5.57 7.23 11.18
CA ALA A 74 -5.28 8.47 10.46
C ALA A 74 -6.47 9.45 10.47
N SER A 75 -7.71 8.93 10.45
CA SER A 75 -8.93 9.75 10.57
C SER A 75 -9.15 10.23 12.02
N GLU A 76 -9.04 9.34 13.00
CA GLU A 76 -9.32 9.68 14.40
C GLU A 76 -8.23 10.54 15.04
N TYR A 77 -6.97 10.38 14.59
CA TYR A 77 -5.80 11.07 15.12
C TYR A 77 -5.00 11.72 13.96
N PRO A 78 -5.45 12.87 13.45
CA PRO A 78 -4.85 13.49 12.26
C PRO A 78 -3.37 13.88 12.44
N ASP A 79 -2.92 14.11 13.68
CA ASP A 79 -1.52 14.44 13.99
C ASP A 79 -0.64 13.18 14.23
N LEU A 80 -1.18 11.97 14.11
CA LEU A 80 -0.44 10.73 14.43
C LEU A 80 0.58 10.35 13.35
N TYR A 81 0.26 10.62 12.07
CA TYR A 81 1.06 10.20 10.94
C TYR A 81 1.42 11.39 10.04
N ALA A 82 2.70 11.51 9.72
CA ALA A 82 3.20 12.42 8.69
C ALA A 82 2.75 11.99 7.28
N GLY A 83 2.61 10.68 7.08
CA GLY A 83 2.02 10.10 5.88
C GLY A 83 1.63 8.65 6.07
N CYS A 84 0.68 8.18 5.25
CA CYS A 84 0.21 6.80 5.25
C CYS A 84 0.36 6.12 3.89
N MET A 85 0.57 4.80 3.92
CA MET A 85 0.42 3.93 2.74
C MET A 85 -0.60 2.84 3.02
N PHE A 86 -1.76 2.97 2.37
CA PHE A 86 -2.91 2.07 2.46
C PHE A 86 -2.84 1.06 1.31
N VAL A 87 -3.01 -0.23 1.60
CA VAL A 87 -2.95 -1.29 0.57
C VAL A 87 -4.15 -2.21 0.73
N ASP A 88 -4.97 -2.32 -0.31
CA ASP A 88 -6.11 -3.25 -0.40
C ASP A 88 -6.92 -3.36 0.92
N GLY A 89 -7.40 -2.22 1.41
CA GLY A 89 -8.34 -2.15 2.52
C GLY A 89 -9.57 -1.34 2.10
N GLN A 90 -10.44 -1.06 3.06
CA GLN A 90 -11.76 -0.48 2.85
C GLN A 90 -12.36 -0.16 4.23
N TRP A 91 -13.13 0.90 4.32
CA TRP A 91 -13.89 1.21 5.53
C TRP A 91 -15.12 2.02 5.17
N ASP A 92 -15.98 2.29 6.17
CA ASP A 92 -17.06 3.24 6.01
C ASP A 92 -16.51 4.65 5.81
N THR A 93 -16.71 5.21 4.63
CA THR A 93 -16.22 6.55 4.28
C THR A 93 -16.93 7.64 5.09
N GLU A 94 -18.13 7.40 5.63
CA GLU A 94 -18.79 8.32 6.55
C GLU A 94 -18.03 8.45 7.88
N LEU A 95 -17.32 7.39 8.30
CA LEU A 95 -16.50 7.35 9.51
C LEU A 95 -15.06 7.87 9.28
N LEU A 96 -14.69 8.15 8.02
CA LEU A 96 -13.36 8.61 7.63
C LEU A 96 -13.29 10.12 7.31
N SER A 97 -14.24 10.92 7.81
CA SER A 97 -14.36 12.34 7.43
C SER A 97 -13.11 13.21 7.68
N ASN A 98 -12.28 12.89 8.67
CA ASN A 98 -11.05 13.63 8.94
C ASN A 98 -9.88 13.24 8.02
N LEU A 99 -10.05 12.24 7.15
CA LEU A 99 -8.99 11.78 6.26
C LEU A 99 -8.67 12.79 5.16
N GLU A 100 -9.59 13.71 4.85
CA GLU A 100 -9.47 14.75 3.80
C GLU A 100 -8.31 15.74 4.02
N GLY A 101 -7.74 15.79 5.22
CA GLY A 101 -6.55 16.60 5.55
C GLY A 101 -5.24 15.80 5.61
N GLN A 102 -5.29 14.49 5.39
CA GLN A 102 -4.14 13.61 5.60
C GLN A 102 -3.32 13.42 4.32
N THR A 103 -2.03 13.17 4.50
CA THR A 103 -1.12 12.81 3.40
C THR A 103 -1.05 11.30 3.26
N PHE A 104 -1.42 10.74 2.10
CA PHE A 104 -1.37 9.30 1.90
C PHE A 104 -1.27 8.86 0.44
N VAL A 105 -0.80 7.63 0.26
CA VAL A 105 -0.97 6.85 -0.97
C VAL A 105 -1.86 5.65 -0.67
N TYR A 106 -2.85 5.41 -1.53
CA TYR A 106 -3.81 4.31 -1.40
C TYR A 106 -3.73 3.42 -2.64
N PHE A 107 -3.19 2.22 -2.46
CA PHE A 107 -3.21 1.16 -3.45
C PHE A 107 -4.47 0.29 -3.35
N ALA A 108 -5.12 0.04 -4.48
CA ALA A 108 -6.21 -0.91 -4.60
C ALA A 108 -6.05 -1.76 -5.86
N ALA A 109 -6.09 -3.09 -5.76
CA ALA A 109 -6.21 -3.95 -6.93
C ALA A 109 -7.65 -3.89 -7.49
N GLU A 110 -7.82 -3.61 -8.78
CA GLU A 110 -9.17 -3.56 -9.39
C GLU A 110 -9.88 -4.92 -9.36
N ASP A 111 -9.10 -6.01 -9.33
CA ASP A 111 -9.60 -7.38 -9.19
C ASP A 111 -9.96 -7.75 -7.74
N ASP A 112 -9.57 -6.94 -6.76
CA ASP A 112 -10.12 -6.97 -5.41
C ASP A 112 -11.31 -6.01 -5.32
N THR A 113 -12.48 -6.55 -5.63
CA THR A 113 -13.72 -5.77 -5.70
C THR A 113 -14.05 -5.03 -4.39
N SER A 114 -13.67 -5.57 -3.22
CA SER A 114 -13.97 -4.95 -1.94
C SER A 114 -13.10 -3.73 -1.71
N ALA A 115 -11.78 -3.89 -1.82
CA ALA A 115 -10.84 -2.77 -1.66
C ALA A 115 -11.03 -1.70 -2.74
N TRP A 116 -11.24 -2.12 -3.99
CA TRP A 116 -11.46 -1.19 -5.09
C TRP A 116 -12.77 -0.41 -4.95
N SER A 117 -13.84 -1.04 -4.47
CA SER A 117 -15.08 -0.30 -4.16
C SER A 117 -14.86 0.70 -3.03
N GLY A 118 -14.16 0.31 -1.96
CA GLY A 118 -13.84 1.22 -0.86
C GLY A 118 -13.00 2.44 -1.27
N ALA A 119 -12.01 2.25 -2.13
CA ALA A 119 -11.22 3.35 -2.69
C ALA A 119 -12.07 4.28 -3.57
N GLN A 120 -12.95 3.73 -4.41
CA GLN A 120 -13.86 4.51 -5.24
C GLN A 120 -14.87 5.30 -4.40
N ASP A 121 -15.43 4.71 -3.35
CA ASP A 121 -16.37 5.38 -2.46
C ASP A 121 -15.67 6.57 -1.76
N LEU A 122 -14.41 6.42 -1.35
CA LEU A 122 -13.64 7.51 -0.75
C LEU A 122 -13.32 8.63 -1.76
N MET A 123 -12.96 8.28 -3.00
CA MET A 123 -12.79 9.27 -4.07
C MET A 123 -14.10 10.03 -4.36
N ALA A 124 -15.23 9.32 -4.40
CA ALA A 124 -16.55 9.93 -4.60
C ALA A 124 -16.93 10.87 -3.45
N ARG A 125 -16.58 10.51 -2.21
CA ARG A 125 -16.72 11.37 -1.03
C ARG A 125 -15.92 12.66 -1.17
N TYR A 126 -14.67 12.57 -1.63
CA TYR A 126 -13.80 13.72 -1.83
C TYR A 126 -14.33 14.64 -2.94
N ASP A 127 -14.80 14.08 -4.06
CA ASP A 127 -15.44 14.87 -5.13
C ASP A 127 -16.71 15.58 -4.61
N ALA A 128 -17.50 14.92 -3.75
CA ALA A 128 -18.69 15.52 -3.15
C ALA A 128 -18.37 16.72 -2.23
N ASP A 129 -17.23 16.68 -1.54
CA ASP A 129 -16.78 17.76 -0.65
C ASP A 129 -15.87 18.79 -1.32
N GLY A 130 -15.52 18.56 -2.59
CA GLY A 130 -14.59 19.43 -3.31
C GLY A 130 -13.15 19.31 -2.82
N VAL A 131 -12.79 18.17 -2.23
CA VAL A 131 -11.43 17.83 -1.82
C VAL A 131 -10.66 17.32 -3.03
N THR A 132 -9.49 17.89 -3.27
CA THR A 132 -8.62 17.48 -4.38
C THR A 132 -7.87 16.21 -4.05
N TYR A 133 -7.83 15.28 -5.00
CA TYR A 133 -6.99 14.08 -4.95
C TYR A 133 -6.40 13.81 -6.32
N THR A 134 -5.33 13.02 -6.35
CA THR A 134 -4.73 12.50 -7.59
C THR A 134 -5.05 11.02 -7.73
N TYR A 135 -5.40 10.58 -8.94
CA TYR A 135 -5.66 9.18 -9.26
C TYR A 135 -4.79 8.74 -10.44
N ALA A 136 -4.23 7.53 -10.36
CA ALA A 136 -3.57 6.86 -11.47
C ALA A 136 -3.92 5.37 -11.51
N GLN A 137 -4.08 4.83 -12.71
CA GLN A 137 -4.16 3.39 -12.94
C GLN A 137 -2.78 2.89 -13.41
N TRP A 138 -2.20 1.96 -12.68
CA TRP A 138 -0.89 1.36 -12.98
C TRP A 138 -1.05 -0.07 -13.46
N ASP A 139 -0.12 -0.52 -14.31
CA ASP A 139 -0.05 -1.90 -14.77
C ASP A 139 0.92 -2.68 -13.85
N GLY A 140 0.43 -3.72 -13.19
CA GLY A 140 1.26 -4.56 -12.32
C GLY A 140 2.43 -5.24 -13.06
N THR A 141 2.38 -5.35 -14.39
CA THR A 141 3.48 -5.96 -15.17
C THR A 141 4.64 -5.00 -15.44
N TRP A 142 4.51 -3.72 -15.05
CA TRP A 142 5.57 -2.73 -15.20
C TRP A 142 6.83 -3.10 -14.40
N SER A 143 7.97 -2.78 -14.99
CA SER A 143 9.27 -2.87 -14.33
C SER A 143 9.42 -1.84 -13.20
N ALA A 144 10.40 -2.06 -12.32
CA ALA A 144 10.71 -1.11 -11.25
C ALA A 144 11.05 0.31 -11.75
N ASP A 145 11.71 0.42 -12.92
CA ASP A 145 12.05 1.71 -13.53
C ASP A 145 10.80 2.42 -14.08
N GLU A 146 9.85 1.67 -14.65
CA GLU A 146 8.56 2.19 -15.11
C GLU A 146 7.72 2.68 -13.93
N LEU A 147 7.62 1.89 -12.85
CA LEU A 147 6.94 2.28 -11.62
C LEU A 147 7.59 3.51 -10.97
N SER A 148 8.93 3.58 -10.98
CA SER A 148 9.65 4.75 -10.45
C SER A 148 9.39 6.01 -11.27
N SER A 149 9.33 5.87 -12.60
CA SER A 149 8.98 6.98 -13.49
C SER A 149 7.53 7.42 -13.28
N ALA A 150 6.60 6.48 -13.14
CA ALA A 150 5.19 6.74 -12.86
C ALA A 150 4.99 7.46 -11.51
N ALA A 151 5.67 7.00 -10.46
CA ALA A 151 5.65 7.65 -9.15
C ALA A 151 6.21 9.08 -9.21
N ALA A 152 7.36 9.28 -9.88
CA ALA A 152 7.95 10.60 -10.02
C ALA A 152 7.01 11.57 -10.75
N GLU A 153 6.31 11.11 -11.79
CA GLU A 153 5.30 11.90 -12.48
C GLU A 153 4.10 12.22 -11.56
N LEU A 154 3.55 11.19 -10.90
CA LEU A 154 2.42 11.31 -9.97
C LEU A 154 2.65 12.36 -8.89
N PHE A 155 3.84 12.38 -8.28
CA PHE A 155 4.19 13.30 -7.20
C PHE A 155 4.79 14.64 -7.66
N SER A 156 5.03 14.82 -8.96
CA SER A 156 5.55 16.09 -9.51
C SER A 156 4.48 17.17 -9.69
N GLY A 157 3.20 16.79 -9.61
CA GLY A 157 2.07 17.69 -9.72
C GLY A 157 1.88 18.64 -8.53
N GLU A 158 0.77 19.38 -8.55
CA GLU A 158 0.35 20.11 -7.35
C GLU A 158 0.03 19.12 -6.23
N ALA A 159 0.61 19.31 -5.06
CA ALA A 159 0.47 18.38 -3.96
C ALA A 159 -0.99 18.33 -3.48
N THR A 160 -1.66 17.20 -3.70
CA THR A 160 -3.05 17.00 -3.29
C THR A 160 -3.19 16.42 -1.88
N GLY A 161 -2.10 15.92 -1.29
CA GLY A 161 -2.12 15.16 -0.02
C GLY A 161 -2.64 13.73 -0.20
N ALA A 162 -3.71 13.54 -0.97
CA ALA A 162 -4.30 12.24 -1.26
C ALA A 162 -3.95 11.72 -2.66
N TYR A 163 -3.38 10.52 -2.73
CA TYR A 163 -3.00 9.84 -3.97
C TYR A 163 -3.62 8.44 -4.02
N PHE A 164 -4.42 8.15 -5.03
CA PHE A 164 -5.03 6.85 -5.26
C PHE A 164 -4.36 6.17 -6.45
N ILE A 165 -3.96 4.92 -6.28
CA ILE A 165 -3.32 4.11 -7.31
C ILE A 165 -4.08 2.81 -7.43
N SER A 166 -4.65 2.53 -8.61
CA SER A 166 -5.26 1.23 -8.87
C SER A 166 -4.33 0.34 -9.68
N TRP A 167 -4.29 -0.95 -9.36
CA TRP A 167 -3.66 -1.94 -10.22
C TRP A 167 -4.68 -2.44 -11.24
N LYS A 168 -4.38 -2.22 -12.52
CA LYS A 168 -5.24 -2.58 -13.64
C LYS A 168 -5.64 -4.05 -13.59
N THR A 169 -6.92 -4.34 -13.85
CA THR A 169 -7.43 -5.72 -13.92
C THR A 169 -6.55 -6.64 -14.79
N GLY A 170 -6.22 -7.81 -14.23
CA GLY A 170 -5.45 -8.87 -14.88
C GLY A 170 -3.94 -8.67 -14.90
N THR A 171 -3.42 -7.63 -14.23
CA THR A 171 -1.98 -7.30 -14.25
C THR A 171 -1.21 -7.72 -12.99
N ILE A 172 -1.94 -8.09 -11.92
CA ILE A 172 -1.37 -8.72 -10.72
C ILE A 172 -1.41 -10.24 -10.87
N ASP A 173 -0.31 -10.91 -10.55
CA ASP A 173 -0.24 -12.36 -10.47
C ASP A 173 -0.71 -12.87 -9.10
N ALA A 174 -1.96 -13.30 -9.03
CA ALA A 174 -2.54 -13.96 -7.86
C ALA A 174 -2.07 -15.43 -7.67
N GLY A 175 -1.24 -15.95 -8.60
CA GLY A 175 -0.97 -17.36 -8.81
C GLY A 175 0.15 -17.99 -7.98
N THR A 176 0.91 -17.23 -7.20
CA THR A 176 1.89 -17.80 -6.27
C THR A 176 1.64 -17.27 -4.88
N GLY A 177 0.91 -18.04 -4.06
CA GLY A 177 0.77 -17.84 -2.62
C GLY A 177 2.08 -18.04 -1.85
N ASN A 178 3.13 -17.37 -2.29
CA ASN A 178 4.46 -17.36 -1.70
C ASN A 178 4.67 -16.03 -0.95
N SER A 179 3.62 -15.54 -0.28
CA SER A 179 3.80 -14.56 0.79
C SER A 179 4.68 -15.22 1.86
N PRO A 180 5.85 -14.65 2.22
CA PRO A 180 6.76 -15.24 3.21
C PRO A 180 6.20 -15.36 4.64
N MET A 181 4.94 -14.94 4.85
CA MET A 181 4.28 -14.87 6.16
C MET A 181 3.20 -15.95 6.34
N GLY A 182 3.32 -17.09 5.66
CA GLY A 182 2.59 -18.33 5.97
C GLY A 182 3.41 -19.23 6.89
N GLY A 183 2.87 -19.56 8.07
CA GLY A 183 3.55 -20.27 9.16
C GLY A 183 4.47 -21.42 8.73
N GLY A 184 5.73 -21.33 9.15
CA GLY A 184 6.75 -22.32 8.86
C GLY A 184 6.41 -23.69 9.43
N GLN A 185 6.41 -24.70 8.56
CA GLN A 185 6.72 -26.07 8.96
C GLN A 185 8.21 -26.28 8.76
N MET A 186 8.99 -26.11 9.84
CA MET A 186 10.40 -26.47 9.85
C MET A 186 10.54 -27.99 9.60
N SER A 187 11.40 -28.35 8.65
CA SER A 187 12.03 -29.67 8.62
C SER A 187 13.50 -29.51 8.19
N PRO A 188 14.40 -30.34 8.73
CA PRO A 188 15.76 -29.93 9.01
C PRO A 188 16.71 -30.08 7.82
N SER A 189 17.71 -29.19 7.83
CA SER A 189 19.00 -29.21 7.15
C SER A 189 19.49 -30.55 6.60
N GLU A 190 19.93 -30.53 5.34
CA GLU A 190 21.10 -31.30 4.89
C GLU A 190 22.05 -30.41 4.07
N GLU A 191 23.31 -30.52 4.42
CA GLU A 191 24.44 -29.74 3.93
C GLU A 191 24.84 -30.09 2.49
N GLY A 192 25.33 -29.07 1.78
CA GLY A 192 26.49 -29.19 0.90
C GLY A 192 26.25 -29.69 -0.52
N ASN A 193 26.40 -28.80 -1.51
CA ASN A 193 27.59 -28.87 -2.37
C ASN A 193 27.80 -27.58 -3.17
N ILE A 194 29.05 -27.13 -3.20
CA ILE A 194 29.55 -26.05 -4.05
C ILE A 194 29.72 -26.61 -5.46
N SER A 195 29.21 -25.91 -6.47
CA SER A 195 29.70 -26.07 -7.84
C SER A 195 29.75 -24.71 -8.54
N THR A 196 30.96 -24.34 -8.93
CA THR A 196 31.34 -23.16 -9.70
C THR A 196 31.20 -23.46 -11.20
N THR A 197 30.56 -22.57 -11.95
CA THR A 197 30.93 -22.36 -13.36
C THR A 197 30.67 -20.91 -13.77
N ASN A 198 31.77 -20.21 -14.05
CA ASN A 198 31.82 -19.01 -14.88
C ASN A 198 31.33 -19.32 -16.30
N SER A 199 30.60 -18.39 -16.90
CA SER A 199 30.65 -18.11 -18.34
C SER A 199 30.21 -16.66 -18.58
N ALA A 200 31.17 -15.84 -18.96
CA ALA A 200 30.94 -14.53 -19.55
C ALA A 200 30.68 -14.72 -21.05
N THR A 201 29.72 -13.97 -21.61
CA THR A 201 29.71 -13.60 -23.03
C THR A 201 29.08 -12.22 -23.20
N ASP A 202 29.89 -11.29 -23.69
CA ASP A 202 29.50 -10.05 -24.35
C ASP A 202 28.50 -10.30 -25.49
N ALA A 203 27.50 -9.43 -25.62
CA ALA A 203 26.91 -9.07 -26.90
C ALA A 203 26.23 -7.70 -26.80
N SER A 204 26.86 -6.70 -27.41
CA SER A 204 26.26 -5.43 -27.77
C SER A 204 25.35 -5.58 -28.99
N SER A 205 24.16 -4.97 -28.99
CA SER A 205 23.59 -4.32 -30.19
C SER A 205 22.33 -3.53 -29.86
N ASP A 206 22.37 -2.26 -30.27
CA ASP A 206 21.29 -1.44 -30.81
C ASP A 206 20.13 -1.03 -29.89
N ILE A 207 20.31 0.18 -29.35
CA ILE A 207 19.26 1.03 -28.79
C ILE A 207 18.41 1.54 -29.97
N ASN A 208 17.14 1.13 -29.99
CA ASN A 208 16.12 1.79 -30.79
C ASN A 208 15.22 2.56 -29.82
N GLU A 209 15.28 3.89 -29.89
CA GLU A 209 14.43 4.81 -29.13
C GLU A 209 13.01 4.76 -29.71
N ASP A 210 12.19 3.87 -29.16
CA ASP A 210 10.73 4.00 -29.20
C ASP A 210 10.25 3.83 -27.76
N LYS A 211 10.27 4.94 -26.99
CA LYS A 211 9.66 4.96 -25.66
C LYS A 211 8.15 4.91 -25.87
N PRO A 212 7.44 3.87 -25.39
CA PRO A 212 5.99 3.90 -25.40
C PRO A 212 5.53 5.08 -24.54
N THR A 213 4.64 5.89 -25.10
CA THR A 213 3.89 6.90 -24.35
C THR A 213 3.03 6.16 -23.33
N MET A 214 3.37 6.24 -22.05
CA MET A 214 2.50 5.75 -20.98
C MET A 214 1.27 6.66 -20.91
N GLU A 215 0.08 6.11 -21.14
CA GLU A 215 -1.16 6.80 -20.81
C GLU A 215 -1.30 6.81 -19.28
N MET A 216 -0.86 7.90 -18.65
CA MET A 216 -0.83 8.09 -17.19
C MET A 216 -2.12 8.69 -16.63
N THR A 217 -3.13 8.93 -17.46
CA THR A 217 -4.41 9.48 -17.05
C THR A 217 -5.48 8.41 -17.21
N GLY A 218 -5.69 7.59 -16.18
CA GLY A 218 -6.99 6.95 -16.04
C GLY A 218 -8.03 8.06 -15.93
N GLU A 219 -9.06 8.05 -16.77
CA GLU A 219 -10.22 8.90 -16.52
C GLU A 219 -10.72 8.58 -15.10
N LYS A 220 -10.98 9.63 -14.28
CA LYS A 220 -11.59 9.45 -12.96
C LYS A 220 -12.79 8.49 -13.14
N PRO A 221 -12.90 7.41 -12.34
CA PRO A 221 -13.99 6.45 -12.53
C PRO A 221 -15.34 7.18 -12.57
N GLU A 222 -16.01 7.19 -13.72
CA GLU A 222 -17.32 7.83 -13.84
C GLU A 222 -18.36 6.99 -13.09
N GLY A 223 -18.82 7.51 -11.94
CA GLY A 223 -20.09 7.19 -11.29
C GLY A 223 -20.56 5.74 -11.38
N MET A 224 -20.03 4.87 -10.51
CA MET A 224 -20.69 3.61 -10.17
C MET A 224 -21.34 3.75 -8.80
N MET A 225 -22.67 3.89 -8.79
CA MET A 225 -23.43 3.74 -7.54
C MET A 225 -23.27 2.32 -7.01
N GLY A 226 -22.89 2.23 -5.74
CA GLY A 226 -22.74 1.04 -4.90
C GLY A 226 -23.43 -0.21 -5.43
N GLY A 227 -22.60 -1.12 -5.97
CA GLY A 227 -22.99 -2.48 -6.29
C GLY A 227 -22.45 -3.41 -5.22
N ASN A 228 -23.31 -3.87 -4.31
CA ASN A 228 -23.01 -4.95 -3.38
C ASN A 228 -22.61 -6.21 -4.18
N GLY A 229 -21.30 -6.44 -4.33
CA GLY A 229 -20.72 -7.36 -5.32
C GLY A 229 -20.06 -8.56 -4.68
N GLY A 230 -20.83 -9.40 -3.98
CA GLY A 230 -20.40 -10.73 -3.58
C GLY A 230 -20.11 -11.61 -4.81
N GLY A 231 -18.84 -11.61 -5.26
CA GLY A 231 -18.32 -12.41 -6.36
C GLY A 231 -17.36 -13.48 -5.86
N ALA A 232 -17.84 -14.71 -5.76
CA ALA A 232 -17.14 -15.85 -5.17
C ALA A 232 -15.86 -16.26 -5.95
N GLY A 233 -14.73 -16.29 -5.25
CA GLY A 233 -13.64 -17.25 -5.47
C GLY A 233 -12.31 -16.72 -5.99
N GLY A 234 -12.22 -15.48 -6.48
CA GLY A 234 -11.00 -14.89 -7.03
C GLY A 234 -10.43 -13.68 -6.27
N GLY A 235 -11.29 -12.81 -5.72
CA GLY A 235 -10.85 -11.55 -5.09
C GLY A 235 -9.85 -11.73 -3.93
N ALA A 236 -10.05 -12.77 -3.11
CA ALA A 236 -9.17 -13.04 -1.97
C ALA A 236 -7.70 -13.35 -2.35
N SER A 237 -7.44 -13.91 -3.53
CA SER A 237 -6.07 -14.15 -3.98
C SER A 237 -5.40 -12.89 -4.52
N TYR A 238 -6.15 -11.99 -5.17
CA TYR A 238 -5.64 -10.69 -5.61
C TYR A 238 -5.38 -9.75 -4.43
N HIS A 239 -6.29 -9.77 -3.45
CA HIS A 239 -6.18 -9.05 -2.18
C HIS A 239 -4.84 -9.30 -1.47
N MET A 240 -4.36 -10.54 -1.48
CA MET A 240 -3.06 -10.90 -0.87
C MET A 240 -1.86 -10.60 -1.78
N ALA A 241 -2.05 -10.66 -3.10
CA ALA A 241 -0.96 -10.49 -4.07
C ALA A 241 -0.55 -9.02 -4.23
N SER A 242 -1.49 -8.09 -4.12
CA SER A 242 -1.22 -6.64 -4.24
C SER A 242 -0.19 -6.11 -3.23
N PHE A 243 -0.03 -6.79 -2.09
CA PHE A 243 1.00 -6.46 -1.09
C PHE A 243 2.38 -6.39 -1.74
N ASP A 244 2.78 -7.45 -2.43
CA ASP A 244 4.12 -7.51 -3.02
C ASP A 244 4.29 -6.41 -4.09
N TYR A 245 3.22 -6.06 -4.81
CA TYR A 245 3.26 -5.01 -5.83
C TYR A 245 3.42 -3.62 -5.22
N ALA A 246 2.59 -3.27 -4.23
CA ALA A 246 2.66 -1.98 -3.55
C ALA A 246 4.00 -1.77 -2.84
N TYR A 247 4.46 -2.77 -2.07
CA TYR A 247 5.70 -2.68 -1.31
C TYR A 247 6.99 -2.88 -2.14
N ASN A 248 6.88 -3.20 -3.44
CA ASN A 248 7.99 -3.15 -4.40
C ASN A 248 8.13 -1.78 -5.09
N CYS A 249 7.17 -0.85 -4.91
CA CYS A 249 7.24 0.50 -5.46
C CYS A 249 8.16 1.40 -4.63
N ILE A 250 9.49 1.21 -4.77
CA ILE A 250 10.52 1.94 -4.00
C ILE A 250 10.30 3.45 -4.02
N ALA A 251 10.02 4.05 -5.18
CA ALA A 251 9.82 5.49 -5.31
C ALA A 251 8.63 6.03 -4.49
N VAL A 252 7.55 5.26 -4.32
CA VAL A 252 6.40 5.63 -3.47
C VAL A 252 6.80 5.59 -2.00
N MET A 253 7.61 4.60 -1.62
CA MET A 253 8.12 4.49 -0.26
C MET A 253 9.12 5.60 0.08
N GLU A 254 9.94 6.01 -0.88
CA GLU A 254 10.85 7.16 -0.71
C GLU A 254 10.06 8.47 -0.60
N TRP A 255 9.02 8.65 -1.42
CA TRP A 255 8.11 9.78 -1.30
C TRP A 255 7.44 9.84 0.08
N LEU A 256 7.00 8.69 0.61
CA LEU A 256 6.40 8.61 1.95
C LEU A 256 7.36 9.15 3.03
N PHE A 257 8.64 8.82 2.94
CA PHE A 257 9.68 9.27 3.89
C PHE A 257 10.12 10.74 3.70
N GLN A 258 9.60 11.42 2.68
CA GLN A 258 9.84 12.84 2.40
C GLN A 258 8.75 13.77 2.91
N GLN A 259 7.61 13.22 3.37
CA GLN A 259 6.54 14.00 4.00
C GLN A 259 7.00 14.47 5.39
#